data_AF-A0A7J7W349-F1
#
_entry.id   AF-A0A7J7W349-F1
#
_cell.length_a   1.000
_cell.length_b   1.000
_cell.length_c   1.000
_cell.angle_alpha   90.00
_cell.angle_beta   90.00
_cell.angle_gamma   90.00
#
_symmetry.space_group_name_H-M   'P 1'
#
loop_
_entity.id
_entity.type
_entity.pdbx_description
1 polymer ?
#
loop_
_entity_poly.entity_id
_entity_poly.type
_entity_poly.pdbx_seq_one_letter_code
_entity_poly.pdbx_strand_id
1 'polypeptide(L)'
;MDEFKEIYYHRNPHARLEPFGDVTERRQLRARLQCKGFKWFLENVYPELHVPEDRPGFFGMLQNKGLKGYCFDYNPPSEQDLTGHQVILYLCHGMGQNQFFEYTSQNEIRYNTHHPEACIAAEAGAEILIMHLCQDRAPENQKFILQEDGSLFHMQSKKCVQAEKKALSNSFVPLLRDCTNSDHQKWFFKERMS
;
A
#
# COMPACT_ATOMS: atom_id res chain seq x y z
N MET A 1 -0.29 -6.98 -21.25
CA MET A 1 0.63 -6.53 -20.19
C MET A 1 1.36 -7.71 -19.54
N ASP A 2 1.41 -8.88 -20.19
CA ASP A 2 2.15 -10.05 -19.68
C ASP A 2 1.91 -10.32 -18.18
N GLU A 3 2.95 -10.46 -17.38
CA GLU A 3 2.91 -10.61 -15.91
C GLU A 3 2.46 -9.33 -15.18
N PHE A 4 2.75 -8.15 -15.72
CA PHE A 4 2.43 -6.84 -15.11
C PHE A 4 0.93 -6.53 -15.06
N LYS A 5 0.08 -7.34 -15.71
CA LYS A 5 -1.38 -7.22 -15.55
C LYS A 5 -1.82 -7.48 -14.11
N GLU A 6 -1.06 -8.24 -13.32
CA GLU A 6 -1.42 -8.54 -11.93
C GLU A 6 -1.37 -7.27 -11.06
N ILE A 7 -0.40 -6.38 -11.29
CA ILE A 7 -0.29 -5.05 -10.64
C ILE A 7 -1.58 -4.25 -10.82
N TYR A 8 -2.15 -4.26 -12.04
CA TYR A 8 -3.43 -3.63 -12.33
C TYR A 8 -4.59 -4.30 -11.58
N TYR A 9 -4.65 -5.63 -11.58
CA TYR A 9 -5.73 -6.36 -10.90
C TYR A 9 -5.64 -6.28 -9.37
N HIS A 10 -4.47 -6.04 -8.77
CA HIS A 10 -4.34 -5.80 -7.33
C HIS A 10 -4.94 -4.46 -6.93
N ARG A 11 -4.74 -3.42 -7.75
CA ARG A 11 -5.23 -2.06 -7.53
C ARG A 11 -6.69 -1.86 -7.93
N ASN A 12 -7.17 -2.65 -8.88
CA ASN A 12 -8.58 -2.71 -9.27
C ASN A 12 -9.10 -4.17 -9.27
N PRO A 13 -9.46 -4.72 -8.09
CA PRO A 13 -9.91 -6.11 -7.96
C PRO A 13 -11.15 -6.44 -8.79
N HIS A 14 -12.05 -5.47 -9.00
CA HIS A 14 -13.27 -5.65 -9.79
C HIS A 14 -12.98 -6.06 -11.24
N ALA A 15 -11.86 -5.60 -11.82
CA ALA A 15 -11.48 -5.93 -13.18
C ALA A 15 -11.23 -7.44 -13.42
N ARG A 16 -11.06 -8.25 -12.36
CA ARG A 16 -10.99 -9.71 -12.48
C ARG A 16 -12.35 -10.36 -12.73
N LEU A 17 -13.44 -9.69 -12.38
CA LEU A 17 -14.81 -10.17 -12.54
C LEU A 17 -15.44 -9.74 -13.87
N GLU A 18 -14.84 -8.75 -14.53
CA GLU A 18 -15.36 -8.19 -15.77
C GLU A 18 -15.22 -9.17 -16.95
N PRO A 19 -16.33 -9.49 -17.65
CA PRO A 19 -16.27 -10.22 -18.91
C PRO A 19 -15.52 -9.40 -19.96
N PHE A 20 -14.35 -9.87 -20.40
CA PHE A 20 -13.51 -9.17 -21.38
C PHE A 20 -13.66 -9.69 -22.82
N GLY A 21 -14.56 -10.65 -23.05
CA GLY A 21 -14.79 -11.25 -24.37
C GLY A 21 -13.64 -12.12 -24.89
N ASP A 22 -13.64 -12.39 -26.20
CA ASP A 22 -12.57 -13.16 -26.85
C ASP A 22 -11.42 -12.25 -27.31
N VAL A 23 -10.20 -12.60 -26.90
CA VAL A 23 -8.96 -11.88 -27.23
C VAL A 23 -8.03 -12.69 -28.13
N THR A 24 -8.49 -13.79 -28.72
CA THR A 24 -7.69 -14.72 -29.53
C THR A 24 -7.05 -14.04 -30.73
N GLU A 25 -7.82 -13.29 -31.53
CA GLU A 25 -7.30 -12.58 -32.70
C GLU A 25 -6.23 -11.54 -32.33
N ARG A 26 -6.43 -10.83 -31.21
CA ARG A 26 -5.46 -9.84 -30.71
C ARG A 26 -4.15 -10.49 -30.27
N ARG A 27 -4.22 -11.68 -29.66
CA ARG A 27 -3.04 -12.48 -29.29
C ARG A 27 -2.31 -13.01 -30.53
N GLN A 28 -3.04 -13.51 -31.52
CA GLN A 28 -2.46 -13.97 -32.79
C GLN A 28 -1.80 -12.83 -33.56
N LEU A 29 -2.42 -11.64 -33.59
CA LEU A 29 -1.83 -10.45 -34.19
C LEU A 29 -0.48 -10.10 -33.55
N ARG A 30 -0.41 -10.08 -32.22
CA ARG A 30 0.84 -9.83 -31.48
C ARG A 30 1.95 -10.82 -31.87
N ALA A 31 1.60 -12.10 -31.99
CA ALA A 31 2.54 -13.15 -32.38
C ALA A 31 3.03 -12.99 -33.82
N ARG A 32 2.12 -12.74 -34.77
CA ARG A 32 2.46 -12.53 -36.19
C ARG A 32 3.38 -11.33 -36.41
N LEU A 33 3.17 -10.25 -35.66
CA LEU A 33 3.98 -9.03 -35.73
C LEU A 33 5.27 -9.10 -34.92
N GLN A 34 5.53 -10.23 -34.22
CA GLN A 34 6.71 -10.43 -33.38
C GLN A 34 6.94 -9.28 -32.39
N CYS A 35 5.85 -8.78 -31.78
CA CYS A 35 5.93 -7.65 -30.85
C CYS A 35 6.78 -7.99 -29.63
N LYS A 36 7.50 -6.99 -29.10
CA LYS A 36 8.27 -7.12 -27.87
C LYS A 36 7.36 -7.31 -26.63
N GLY A 37 7.96 -7.80 -25.54
CA GLY A 37 7.30 -8.00 -24.26
C GLY A 37 6.95 -6.68 -23.55
N PHE A 38 6.06 -6.74 -22.57
CA PHE A 38 5.67 -5.56 -21.80
C PHE A 38 6.80 -5.05 -20.90
N LYS A 39 7.68 -5.93 -20.41
CA LYS A 39 8.92 -5.55 -19.73
C LYS A 39 9.79 -4.62 -20.59
N TRP A 40 9.96 -4.95 -21.87
CA TRP A 40 10.72 -4.10 -22.80
C TRP A 40 10.08 -2.71 -22.93
N PHE A 41 8.75 -2.63 -22.98
CA PHE A 41 8.05 -1.35 -23.03
C PHE A 41 8.36 -0.50 -21.79
N LEU A 42 8.25 -1.07 -20.58
CA LEU A 42 8.56 -0.36 -19.34
C LEU A 42 10.03 0.09 -19.30
N GLU A 43 10.97 -0.77 -19.69
CA GLU A 43 12.40 -0.44 -19.60
C GLU A 43 12.90 0.51 -20.71
N ASN A 44 12.25 0.57 -21.88
CA ASN A 44 12.77 1.26 -23.06
C ASN A 44 11.88 2.40 -23.58
N VAL A 45 10.59 2.39 -23.26
CA VAL A 45 9.62 3.39 -23.73
C VAL A 45 9.12 4.27 -22.59
N TYR A 46 8.93 3.71 -21.39
CA TYR A 46 8.44 4.47 -20.23
C TYR A 46 9.22 4.16 -18.92
N PRO A 47 10.56 4.34 -18.91
CA PRO A 47 11.42 3.95 -17.80
C PRO A 47 11.24 4.77 -16.51
N GLU A 48 10.66 5.96 -16.60
CA GLU A 48 10.36 6.82 -15.45
C GLU A 48 9.15 6.34 -14.64
N LEU A 49 8.35 5.42 -15.17
CA LEU A 49 7.23 4.83 -14.45
C LEU A 49 7.74 3.85 -13.39
N HIS A 50 7.45 4.14 -12.11
CA HIS A 50 7.70 3.17 -11.05
C HIS A 50 6.84 1.92 -11.27
N VAL A 51 7.45 0.74 -11.11
CA VAL A 51 6.77 -0.55 -11.21
C VAL A 51 6.71 -1.16 -9.81
N PRO A 52 5.52 -1.27 -9.20
CA PRO A 52 5.32 -1.91 -7.90
C PRO A 52 5.86 -3.33 -7.83
N GLU A 53 6.32 -3.73 -6.64
CA GLU A 53 6.86 -5.08 -6.40
C GLU A 53 5.72 -6.08 -6.15
N ASP A 54 4.66 -5.65 -5.45
CA ASP A 54 3.50 -6.44 -5.03
C ASP A 54 3.91 -7.83 -4.51
N ARG A 55 4.90 -7.86 -3.60
CA ARG A 55 5.43 -9.10 -3.05
C ARG A 55 4.33 -9.88 -2.31
N PRO A 56 4.20 -11.20 -2.48
CA PRO A 56 3.16 -12.00 -1.82
C PRO A 56 3.13 -11.76 -0.31
N GLY A 57 1.95 -11.42 0.23
CA GLY A 57 1.77 -11.12 1.65
C GLY A 57 2.20 -9.72 2.09
N PHE A 58 2.56 -8.83 1.18
CA PHE A 58 3.03 -7.47 1.47
C PHE A 58 2.26 -6.38 0.71
N PHE A 59 1.04 -6.67 0.24
CA PHE A 59 0.17 -5.65 -0.35
C PHE A 59 -1.32 -5.94 -0.07
N GLY A 60 -2.16 -4.94 -0.30
CA GLY A 60 -3.60 -4.99 -0.04
C GLY A 60 -3.97 -4.21 1.21
N MET A 61 -4.94 -4.72 1.97
CA MET A 61 -5.35 -4.06 3.22
C MET A 61 -4.38 -4.38 4.35
N LEU A 62 -3.81 -3.35 4.97
CA LEU A 62 -2.98 -3.51 6.16
C LEU A 62 -3.87 -3.53 7.42
N GLN A 63 -4.18 -4.74 7.89
CA GLN A 63 -5.16 -5.00 8.94
C GLN A 63 -4.51 -5.09 10.33
N ASN A 64 -5.21 -4.61 11.36
CA ASN A 64 -4.80 -4.80 12.75
C ASN A 64 -5.28 -6.14 13.33
N LYS A 65 -4.44 -6.80 14.15
CA LYS A 65 -4.79 -8.06 14.82
C LYS A 65 -5.69 -7.85 16.04
N GLY A 66 -5.39 -6.86 16.88
CA GLY A 66 -6.14 -6.57 18.12
C GLY A 66 -7.48 -5.91 17.87
N LEU A 67 -7.49 -4.87 17.04
CA LEU A 67 -8.67 -4.14 16.60
C LEU A 67 -9.28 -4.83 15.35
N LYS A 68 -9.98 -5.94 15.59
CA LYS A 68 -10.50 -6.80 14.52
C LYS A 68 -11.38 -6.05 13.53
N GLY A 69 -11.16 -6.29 12.24
CA GLY A 69 -11.92 -5.69 11.15
C GLY A 69 -11.52 -4.26 10.82
N TYR A 70 -10.48 -3.71 11.45
CA TYR A 70 -9.94 -2.39 11.12
C TYR A 70 -8.63 -2.49 10.34
N CYS A 71 -8.52 -1.65 9.31
CA CYS A 71 -7.41 -1.55 8.38
C CYS A 71 -6.89 -0.11 8.34
N PHE A 72 -5.63 0.06 7.93
CA PHE A 72 -5.14 1.35 7.47
C PHE A 72 -6.06 1.90 6.39
N ASP A 73 -6.37 3.18 6.49
CA ASP A 73 -7.21 3.91 5.54
C ASP A 73 -6.65 5.31 5.34
N TYR A 74 -6.49 5.70 4.08
CA TYR A 74 -6.05 7.02 3.70
C TYR A 74 -6.94 7.59 2.61
N ASN A 75 -7.60 8.71 2.92
CA ASN A 75 -8.48 9.42 2.01
C ASN A 75 -8.03 10.88 1.92
N PRO A 76 -7.22 11.26 0.91
CA PRO A 76 -6.81 12.65 0.73
C PRO A 76 -8.04 13.53 0.41
N PRO A 77 -8.02 14.84 0.73
CA PRO A 77 -9.13 15.74 0.42
C PRO A 77 -9.43 15.84 -1.09
N SER A 78 -8.38 15.75 -1.91
CA SER A 78 -8.47 15.60 -3.36
C SER A 78 -7.23 14.90 -3.91
N GLU A 79 -7.28 14.45 -5.16
CA GLU A 79 -6.11 13.88 -5.84
C GLU A 79 -4.96 14.90 -6.01
N GLN A 80 -5.27 16.21 -6.04
CA GLN A 80 -4.24 17.25 -6.08
C GLN A 80 -3.59 17.53 -4.71
N ASP A 81 -4.25 17.16 -3.62
CA ASP A 81 -3.79 17.34 -2.24
C ASP A 81 -3.52 15.98 -1.57
N LEU A 82 -2.67 15.19 -2.21
CA LEU A 82 -2.39 13.80 -1.84
C LEU A 82 -1.64 13.65 -0.50
N THR A 83 -0.92 14.68 -0.02
CA THR A 83 0.04 14.55 1.10
C THR A 83 -0.28 15.50 2.25
N GLY A 84 0.37 15.30 3.40
CA GLY A 84 0.23 16.17 4.58
C GLY A 84 -0.94 15.81 5.49
N HIS A 85 -1.71 14.78 5.14
CA HIS A 85 -2.86 14.31 5.91
C HIS A 85 -2.53 13.05 6.70
N GLN A 86 -3.25 12.88 7.82
CA GLN A 86 -3.06 11.77 8.73
C GLN A 86 -3.68 10.48 8.17
N VAL A 87 -2.95 9.37 8.28
CA VAL A 87 -3.49 8.02 8.05
C VAL A 87 -4.35 7.61 9.24
N ILE A 88 -5.52 7.01 8.98
CA ILE A 88 -6.46 6.58 10.01
C ILE A 88 -6.66 5.06 9.99
N LEU A 89 -7.50 4.55 10.90
CA LEU A 89 -8.02 3.20 10.84
C LEU A 89 -9.52 3.23 10.55
N TYR A 90 -9.96 2.42 9.59
CA TYR A 90 -11.36 2.28 9.22
C TYR A 90 -11.75 0.81 9.06
N LEU A 91 -13.05 0.53 8.99
CA LEU A 91 -13.54 -0.83 8.76
C LEU A 91 -13.05 -1.32 7.40
N CYS A 92 -12.43 -2.50 7.38
CA CYS A 92 -11.92 -3.11 6.17
C CYS A 92 -13.09 -3.43 5.21
N HIS A 93 -13.01 -2.96 3.95
CA HIS A 93 -14.06 -3.19 2.96
C HIS A 93 -13.59 -3.94 1.70
N GLY A 94 -12.28 -4.10 1.48
CA GLY A 94 -11.75 -4.93 0.39
C GLY A 94 -11.91 -4.35 -1.02
N MET A 95 -12.21 -3.06 -1.15
CA MET A 95 -12.41 -2.40 -2.45
C MET A 95 -11.11 -1.82 -3.03
N GLY A 96 -10.00 -1.93 -2.31
CA GLY A 96 -8.73 -1.28 -2.66
C GLY A 96 -8.77 0.21 -2.38
N GLN A 97 -8.23 1.01 -3.30
CA GLN A 97 -8.19 2.48 -3.22
C GLN A 97 -7.62 2.96 -1.88
N ASN A 98 -8.43 3.64 -1.07
CA ASN A 98 -8.07 4.21 0.24
C ASN A 98 -7.49 3.19 1.23
N GLN A 99 -7.79 1.90 1.04
CA GLN A 99 -7.31 0.81 1.90
C GLN A 99 -6.30 -0.11 1.20
N PHE A 100 -5.78 0.28 0.04
CA PHE A 100 -4.70 -0.44 -0.62
C PHE A 100 -3.36 0.18 -0.23
N PHE A 101 -2.51 -0.63 0.38
CA PHE A 101 -1.12 -0.28 0.70
C PHE A 101 -0.18 -1.39 0.20
N GLU A 102 1.07 -1.02 -0.04
CA GLU A 102 2.16 -1.94 -0.36
C GLU A 102 3.33 -1.73 0.61
N TYR A 103 3.93 -2.80 1.09
CA TYR A 103 5.17 -2.77 1.85
C TYR A 103 6.36 -3.20 0.99
N THR A 104 7.27 -2.26 0.72
CA THR A 104 8.34 -2.44 -0.27
C THR A 104 9.61 -3.02 0.32
N SER A 105 10.52 -3.48 -0.55
CA SER A 105 11.87 -3.90 -0.15
C SER A 105 12.72 -2.74 0.41
N GLN A 106 12.31 -1.49 0.16
CA GLN A 106 12.95 -0.29 0.71
C GLN A 106 12.45 0.07 2.12
N ASN A 107 11.62 -0.77 2.73
CA ASN A 107 10.99 -0.55 4.03
C ASN A 107 9.96 0.59 4.05
N GLU A 108 9.34 0.91 2.91
CA GLU A 108 8.30 1.94 2.84
C GLU A 108 6.91 1.28 2.90
N ILE A 109 5.92 2.02 3.42
CA ILE A 109 4.50 1.69 3.27
C ILE A 109 3.91 2.66 2.27
N ARG A 110 3.63 2.19 1.06
CA ARG A 110 3.17 3.00 -0.07
C ARG A 110 1.67 2.96 -0.22
N TYR A 111 1.09 4.12 -0.47
CA TYR A 111 -0.23 4.34 -1.03
C TYR A 111 -0.05 4.64 -2.53
N ASN A 112 -0.23 3.61 -3.36
CA ASN A 112 0.13 3.65 -4.78
C ASN A 112 -0.93 3.03 -5.70
N THR A 113 -2.21 3.19 -5.36
CA THR A 113 -3.30 2.88 -6.29
C THR A 113 -3.30 3.85 -7.49
N HIS A 114 -2.82 5.08 -7.28
CA HIS A 114 -2.67 6.13 -8.28
C HIS A 114 -1.29 6.79 -8.18
N HIS A 115 -0.89 7.52 -9.23
CA HIS A 115 0.31 8.36 -9.23
C HIS A 115 -0.05 9.83 -8.89
N PRO A 116 0.86 10.59 -8.25
CA PRO A 116 2.16 10.15 -7.73
C PRO A 116 2.01 9.18 -6.54
N GLU A 117 3.04 8.38 -6.27
CA GLU A 117 3.02 7.47 -5.12
C GLU A 117 3.31 8.23 -3.85
N ALA A 118 2.56 7.89 -2.80
CA ALA A 118 2.75 8.47 -1.50
C ALA A 118 3.20 7.41 -0.49
N CYS A 119 4.08 7.80 0.42
CA CYS A 119 4.72 6.97 1.42
C CYS A 119 4.34 7.48 2.80
N ILE A 120 3.98 6.57 3.70
CA ILE A 120 3.75 6.90 5.10
C ILE A 120 5.07 7.39 5.71
N ALA A 121 5.01 8.49 6.45
CA ALA A 121 6.12 9.02 7.23
C ALA A 121 5.69 9.33 8.66
N ALA A 122 6.68 9.43 9.55
CA ALA A 122 6.49 10.00 10.89
C ALA A 122 7.69 10.87 11.25
N GLU A 123 7.43 12.15 11.52
CA GLU A 123 8.47 13.09 11.93
C GLU A 123 9.06 12.76 13.31
N ALA A 124 10.30 13.17 13.54
CA ALA A 124 10.98 12.96 14.82
C ALA A 124 10.19 13.64 15.96
N GLY A 125 9.81 12.85 16.97
CA GLY A 125 8.99 13.32 18.10
C GLY A 125 7.49 13.41 17.84
N ALA A 126 7.05 13.20 16.58
CA ALA A 126 5.63 13.05 16.27
C ALA A 126 5.17 11.62 16.55
N GLU A 127 3.91 11.48 16.96
CA GLU A 127 3.26 10.17 17.16
C GLU A 127 2.38 9.77 15.99
N ILE A 128 2.02 10.72 15.13
CA ILE A 128 1.07 10.53 14.03
C ILE A 128 1.78 10.08 12.76
N LEU A 129 1.10 9.25 11.99
CA LEU A 129 1.53 8.84 10.66
C LEU A 129 0.91 9.78 9.62
N ILE A 130 1.75 10.43 8.82
CA ILE A 130 1.36 11.39 7.78
C ILE A 130 1.79 10.86 6.42
N MET A 131 0.99 11.12 5.40
CA MET A 131 1.33 10.76 4.03
C MET A 131 2.28 11.80 3.39
N HIS A 132 3.39 11.37 2.82
CA HIS A 132 4.36 12.20 2.07
C HIS A 132 4.57 11.62 0.67
N LEU A 133 5.22 12.35 -0.24
CA LEU A 133 5.61 11.75 -1.52
C LEU A 133 6.73 10.73 -1.30
N CYS A 134 6.67 9.62 -2.03
CA CYS A 134 7.78 8.68 -2.13
C CYS A 134 8.95 9.31 -2.89
N GLN A 135 10.16 8.84 -2.62
CA GLN A 135 11.39 9.29 -3.28
C GLN A 135 12.17 8.09 -3.81
N ASP A 136 13.08 8.30 -4.77
CA ASP A 136 13.92 7.22 -5.32
C ASP A 136 14.70 6.48 -4.24
N ARG A 137 15.09 7.21 -3.20
CA ARG A 137 15.70 6.68 -1.98
C ARG A 137 14.83 7.05 -0.79
N ALA A 138 14.28 6.03 -0.13
CA ALA A 138 13.47 6.20 1.07
C ALA A 138 14.19 7.04 2.15
N PRO A 139 13.64 8.18 2.59
CA PRO A 139 14.14 8.96 3.71
C PRO A 139 13.92 8.21 5.04
N GLU A 140 14.72 8.50 6.07
CA GLU A 140 14.69 7.72 7.33
C GLU A 140 13.35 7.78 8.06
N ASN A 141 12.60 8.88 7.92
CA ASN A 141 11.27 9.07 8.51
C ASN A 141 10.16 8.29 7.78
N GLN A 142 10.46 7.61 6.67
CA GLN A 142 9.52 6.77 5.91
C GLN A 142 9.81 5.27 6.05
N LYS A 143 10.80 4.88 6.89
CA LYS A 143 11.23 3.49 7.00
C LYS A 143 10.57 2.76 8.16
N PHE A 144 9.89 1.67 7.82
CA PHE A 144 9.21 0.76 8.73
C PHE A 144 9.71 -0.66 8.54
N ILE A 145 9.96 -1.37 9.64
CA ILE A 145 10.25 -2.80 9.63
C ILE A 145 8.97 -3.52 10.01
N LEU A 146 8.37 -4.25 9.07
CA LEU A 146 7.31 -5.19 9.35
C LEU A 146 7.93 -6.54 9.74
N GLN A 147 7.89 -6.85 11.03
CA GLN A 147 8.45 -8.08 11.58
C GLN A 147 7.54 -9.28 11.34
N GLU A 148 8.08 -10.50 11.40
CA GLU A 148 7.32 -11.74 11.20
C GLU A 148 6.16 -11.91 12.19
N ASP A 149 6.30 -11.37 13.40
CA ASP A 149 5.26 -11.42 14.43
C ASP A 149 4.13 -10.39 14.20
N GLY A 150 4.27 -9.54 13.17
CA GLY A 150 3.35 -8.47 12.80
C GLY A 150 3.70 -7.11 13.41
N SER A 151 4.75 -6.99 14.22
CA SER A 151 5.16 -5.68 14.75
C SER A 151 5.58 -4.76 13.62
N LEU A 152 4.98 -3.57 13.56
CA LEU A 152 5.33 -2.54 12.59
C LEU A 152 6.18 -1.47 13.26
N PHE A 153 7.50 -1.57 13.11
CA PHE A 153 8.48 -0.75 13.82
C PHE A 153 8.98 0.41 12.95
N HIS A 154 8.79 1.64 13.40
CA HIS A 154 9.35 2.81 12.74
C HIS A 154 10.81 3.03 13.16
N MET A 155 11.72 3.00 12.17
CA MET A 155 13.16 2.92 12.42
C MET A 155 13.72 4.15 13.13
N GLN A 156 13.33 5.35 12.68
CA GLN A 156 13.89 6.60 13.21
C GLN A 156 13.43 6.89 14.65
N SER A 157 12.16 6.67 14.96
CA SER A 157 11.60 6.95 16.30
C SER A 157 11.83 5.81 17.30
N LYS A 158 12.21 4.62 16.82
CA LYS A 158 12.34 3.38 17.61
C LYS A 158 11.05 2.99 18.33
N LYS A 159 9.91 3.24 17.68
CA LYS A 159 8.56 2.97 18.21
C LYS A 159 7.79 2.05 17.29
N CYS A 160 6.80 1.37 17.85
CA CYS A 160 5.90 0.49 17.13
C CYS A 160 4.58 1.19 16.84
N VAL A 161 3.98 0.88 15.69
CA VAL A 161 2.65 1.40 15.33
C VAL A 161 1.59 0.63 16.13
N GLN A 162 0.73 1.35 16.84
CA GLN A 162 -0.36 0.83 17.66
C GLN A 162 -1.70 1.37 17.17
N ALA A 163 -2.70 0.48 17.08
CA ALA A 163 -4.08 0.90 16.87
C ALA A 163 -4.66 1.52 18.15
N GLU A 164 -5.08 2.78 18.09
CA GLU A 164 -5.65 3.50 19.23
C GLU A 164 -6.98 4.18 18.91
N LYS A 165 -7.84 4.28 19.92
CA LYS A 165 -9.05 5.11 19.87
C LYS A 165 -8.67 6.57 20.10
N LYS A 166 -9.11 7.47 19.23
CA LYS A 166 -8.89 8.91 19.40
C LYS A 166 -9.77 9.43 20.55
N ALA A 167 -9.19 10.14 21.53
CA ALA A 167 -9.88 10.47 22.79
C ALA A 167 -11.19 11.27 22.61
N LEU A 168 -11.28 12.10 21.57
CA LEU A 168 -12.39 13.03 21.32
C LEU A 168 -13.35 12.57 20.21
N SER A 169 -13.18 11.36 19.67
CA SER A 169 -14.04 10.82 18.62
C SER A 169 -14.21 9.30 18.75
N ASN A 170 -15.22 8.75 18.06
CA ASN A 170 -15.34 7.29 17.92
C ASN A 170 -14.49 6.74 16.76
N SER A 171 -13.43 7.46 16.36
CA SER A 171 -12.52 7.03 15.29
C SER A 171 -11.26 6.39 15.86
N PHE A 172 -10.63 5.55 15.06
CA PHE A 172 -9.38 4.87 15.39
C PHE A 172 -8.24 5.37 14.49
N VAL A 173 -7.03 5.38 15.02
CA VAL A 173 -5.83 5.87 14.31
C VAL A 173 -4.63 4.98 14.63
N PRO A 174 -3.70 4.80 13.68
CA PRO A 174 -2.39 4.21 13.94
C PRO A 174 -1.47 5.29 14.53
N LEU A 175 -0.89 5.03 15.70
CA LEU A 175 0.03 5.95 16.39
C LEU A 175 1.31 5.24 16.80
N LEU A 176 2.42 5.98 16.84
CA LEU A 176 3.68 5.47 17.37
C LEU A 176 3.65 5.40 18.89
N ARG A 177 3.97 4.22 19.43
CA ARG A 177 4.05 3.92 20.86
C ARG A 177 5.29 3.10 21.18
N ASP A 178 5.63 3.02 22.46
CA ASP A 178 6.66 2.09 22.89
C ASP A 178 6.24 0.65 22.54
N CYS A 179 7.21 -0.14 22.09
CA CYS A 179 6.95 -1.48 21.60
C CYS A 179 6.53 -2.41 22.74
N THR A 180 5.43 -3.12 22.55
CA THR A 180 4.86 -4.08 23.49
C THR A 180 4.44 -5.35 22.75
N ASN A 181 4.03 -6.38 23.51
CA ASN A 181 3.47 -7.60 22.95
C ASN A 181 1.95 -7.50 22.67
N SER A 182 1.37 -6.29 22.69
CA SER A 182 -0.06 -6.09 22.45
C SER A 182 -0.44 -6.49 21.03
N ASP A 183 -1.56 -7.20 20.87
CA ASP A 183 -2.14 -7.48 19.54
C ASP A 183 -2.54 -6.20 18.79
N HIS A 184 -2.73 -5.07 19.49
CA HIS A 184 -2.97 -3.77 18.86
C HIS A 184 -1.73 -3.22 18.13
N GLN A 185 -0.54 -3.79 18.38
CA GLN A 185 0.69 -3.46 17.68
C GLN A 185 1.07 -4.49 16.60
N LYS A 186 0.21 -5.48 16.34
CA LYS A 186 0.45 -6.51 15.33
C LYS A 186 -0.42 -6.26 14.10
N TRP A 187 0.21 -6.27 12.93
CA TRP A 187 -0.36 -5.92 11.64
C TRP A 187 -0.06 -7.00 10.61
N PHE A 188 -0.94 -7.17 9.64
CA PHE A 188 -0.76 -8.11 8.55
C PHE A 188 -1.51 -7.65 7.30
N PHE A 189 -1.03 -8.03 6.13
CA PHE A 189 -1.71 -7.74 4.87
C PHE A 189 -2.77 -8.79 4.56
N LYS A 190 -3.85 -8.34 3.93
CA LYS A 190 -4.91 -9.18 3.38
C LYS A 190 -5.37 -8.63 2.03
N GLU A 191 -5.25 -9.43 0.97
CA GLU A 191 -5.60 -9.02 -0.39
C GLU A 191 -7.11 -8.95 -0.63
N ARG A 192 -7.89 -9.83 0.02
CA ARG A 192 -9.35 -9.97 -0.20
C ARG A 192 -10.09 -10.15 1.11
N MET A 193 -11.32 -9.64 1.19
CA MET A 193 -12.23 -9.99 2.27
C MET A 193 -12.60 -11.48 2.17
N SER A 194 -12.62 -12.15 3.32
CA SER A 194 -13.00 -13.56 3.47
C SER A 194 -14.48 -13.69 3.79
#